data_AF-A0A534Q8A5-F1
#
_entry.id   AF-A0A534Q8A5-F1
#
_cell.length_a   1.000
_cell.length_b   1.000
_cell.length_c   1.000
_cell.angle_alpha   90.00
_cell.angle_beta   90.00
_cell.angle_gamma   90.00
#
_symmetry.space_group_name_H-M   'P 1'
#
loop_
_entity.id
_entity.type
_entity.pdbx_description
1 polymer ?
#
loop_
_entity_poly.entity_id
_entity_poly.type
_entity_poly.pdbx_seq_one_letter_code
_entity_poly.pdbx_strand_id
1 'polypeptide(L)' 'SGTTRAMSDGAGSPSYLSYEIYQDSSRSTLWANSGGGLFTPAAAPSRAARSYTAYGRVPAGQDTPAGSFTDSVTATVNF' A
#
# COMPACT_ATOMS: atom_id res chain seq x y z
N SER A 1 6.43 4.88 13.87
CA SER A 1 6.21 5.92 12.84
C SER A 1 6.00 5.21 11.52
N GLY A 2 4.76 5.20 11.02
CA GLY A 2 4.47 4.81 9.64
C GLY A 2 4.23 6.09 8.86
N THR A 3 4.88 6.26 7.71
CA THR A 3 4.55 7.34 6.78
C THR A 3 3.15 7.11 6.26
N THR A 4 2.26 8.10 6.39
CA THR A 4 0.96 8.09 5.71
C THR A 4 1.22 7.93 4.21
N ARG A 5 0.59 6.92 3.60
CA ARG A 5 0.69 6.69 2.16
C ARG A 5 -0.17 7.71 1.43
N ALA A 6 0.44 8.53 0.59
CA ALA A 6 -0.25 9.57 -0.17
C ALA A 6 0.42 9.81 -1.51
N MET A 7 -0.37 9.72 -2.58
CA MET A 7 0.06 10.08 -3.93
C MET A 7 0.10 11.59 -4.08
N SER A 8 1.06 12.10 -4.85
CA SER A 8 1.25 13.53 -5.13
C SER A 8 0.90 13.85 -6.58
N ASP A 9 0.32 15.02 -6.82
CA ASP A 9 0.12 15.58 -8.16
C ASP A 9 1.41 16.12 -8.80
N GLY A 10 2.51 16.18 -8.04
CA GLY A 10 3.82 16.63 -8.51
C GLY A 10 3.92 18.13 -8.79
N ALA A 11 2.92 18.94 -8.38
CA ALA A 11 2.95 20.39 -8.56
C ALA A 11 3.95 21.06 -7.60
N GLY A 12 4.34 22.31 -7.90
CA GLY A 12 5.25 23.09 -7.05
C GLY A 12 4.69 23.38 -5.64
N SER A 13 3.37 23.30 -5.47
CA SER A 13 2.68 23.24 -4.19
C SER A 13 1.72 22.05 -4.25
N PRO A 14 2.18 20.84 -3.91
CA PRO A 14 1.48 19.62 -4.28
C PRO A 14 0.22 19.40 -3.46
N SER A 15 -0.82 18.92 -4.13
CA SER A 15 -1.95 18.28 -3.46
C SER A 15 -1.64 16.80 -3.24
N TYR A 16 -2.27 16.21 -2.23
CA TYR A 16 -2.05 14.81 -1.87
C TYR A 16 -3.35 14.02 -1.85
N LEU A 17 -3.32 12.82 -2.44
CA LEU A 17 -4.41 11.86 -2.43
C LEU A 17 -4.00 10.64 -1.60
N SER A 18 -4.64 10.47 -0.44
CA SER A 18 -4.34 9.37 0.49
C SER A 18 -4.82 8.04 -0.07
N TYR A 19 -4.08 6.98 0.23
CA TYR A 19 -4.45 5.62 -0.12
C TYR A 19 -3.89 4.64 0.91
N GLU A 20 -4.41 3.41 0.91
CA GLU A 20 -3.87 2.33 1.71
C GLU A 20 -3.73 1.04 0.89
N ILE A 21 -2.88 0.15 1.36
CA ILE A 21 -2.65 -1.17 0.77
C ILE A 21 -2.98 -2.23 1.82
N TYR A 22 -3.70 -3.27 1.42
CA TYR A 22 -4.16 -4.34 2.28
C TYR A 22 -3.64 -5.70 1.81
N GLN A 23 -3.57 -6.64 2.75
CA GLN A 23 -3.09 -8.01 2.52
C GLN A 23 -4.19 -8.93 1.95
N ASP A 24 -5.45 -8.52 2.06
CA ASP A 24 -6.62 -9.33 1.69
C ASP A 24 -7.62 -8.54 0.83
N SER A 25 -8.45 -9.27 0.08
CA SER A 25 -9.41 -8.70 -0.86
C SER A 25 -10.56 -7.93 -0.20
N SER A 26 -10.92 -8.30 1.04
CA SER A 26 -11.90 -7.57 1.84
C SER A 26 -11.35 -6.28 2.43
N ARG A 27 -10.03 -6.07 2.33
CA ARG A 27 -9.31 -4.90 2.82
C ARG A 27 -9.44 -4.73 4.33
N SER A 28 -9.33 -5.85 5.05
CA SER A 28 -9.46 -5.90 6.50
C SER A 28 -8.12 -5.75 7.22
N THR A 29 -7.05 -6.27 6.62
CA THR A 29 -5.71 -6.31 7.20
C THR A 29 -4.79 -5.37 6.43
N LEU A 30 -4.38 -4.28 7.09
CA LEU A 30 -3.48 -3.29 6.52
C LEU A 30 -2.10 -3.91 6.23
N TRP A 31 -1.49 -3.55 5.10
CA TRP A 31 -0.10 -3.89 4.79
C TRP A 31 0.83 -2.77 5.29
N ALA A 32 1.33 -2.98 6.50
CA ALA A 32 2.19 -2.07 7.23
C ALA A 32 3.63 -2.60 7.37
N ASN A 33 4.53 -1.72 7.82
CA ASN A 33 5.96 -2.04 7.97
C ASN A 33 6.28 -2.67 9.33
N SER A 34 5.30 -2.85 10.22
CA SER A 34 5.47 -3.40 11.57
C SER A 34 4.14 -3.85 12.19
N GLY A 35 4.19 -4.59 13.29
CA GLY A 35 3.02 -5.00 14.07
C GLY A 35 2.10 -5.99 13.33
N GLY A 36 0.80 -6.00 13.68
CA GLY A 36 -0.19 -6.90 13.07
C GLY A 36 -0.45 -6.67 11.59
N GLY A 37 0.02 -5.54 11.03
CA GLY A 37 -0.02 -5.28 9.59
C GLY A 37 1.24 -5.72 8.84
N LEU A 38 2.26 -6.26 9.53
CA LEU A 38 3.44 -6.82 8.87
C LEU A 38 3.06 -8.15 8.20
N PHE A 39 3.20 -8.20 6.88
CA PHE A 39 2.92 -9.42 6.12
C PHE A 39 3.96 -10.51 6.43
N THR A 40 3.50 -11.61 7.04
CA THR A 40 4.34 -12.78 7.36
C THR A 40 3.73 -14.03 6.72
N PRO A 41 4.22 -14.49 5.55
CA PRO A 41 3.67 -15.67 4.90
C PRO A 41 4.08 -16.93 5.66
N ALA A 42 3.22 -17.96 5.62
CA ALA A 42 3.59 -19.28 6.10
C ALA A 42 4.78 -19.86 5.29
N ALA A 43 5.52 -20.78 5.91
CA ALA A 43 6.65 -21.48 5.31
C ALA A 43 6.30 -22.00 3.90
N ALA A 44 7.25 -21.88 2.98
CA ALA A 44 7.03 -22.34 1.61
C ALA A 44 6.84 -23.87 1.59
N PRO A 45 5.75 -24.38 1.01
CA PRO A 45 5.50 -25.82 0.98
C PRO A 45 6.38 -26.55 -0.05
N SER A 46 6.99 -25.81 -0.98
CA SER A 46 7.86 -26.33 -2.02
C SER A 46 8.77 -25.21 -2.56
N ARG A 47 9.58 -25.54 -3.56
CA ARG A 47 10.42 -24.59 -4.32
C ARG A 47 9.67 -23.88 -5.44
N ALA A 48 8.37 -24.11 -5.61
CA ALA A 48 7.57 -23.45 -6.63
C ALA A 48 7.38 -21.96 -6.32
N ALA A 49 7.24 -21.15 -7.38
CA ALA A 49 6.95 -19.73 -7.23
C ALA A 49 5.61 -19.50 -6.53
N ARG A 50 5.54 -18.42 -5.73
CA ARG A 50 4.34 -18.00 -4.99
C ARG A 50 4.04 -16.55 -5.34
N SER A 51 2.75 -16.23 -5.50
CA SER A 51 2.28 -14.87 -5.71
C SER A 51 1.63 -14.35 -4.43
N TYR A 52 1.92 -13.08 -4.12
CA TYR A 52 1.28 -12.35 -3.03
C TYR A 52 0.64 -11.09 -3.61
N THR A 53 -0.68 -10.96 -3.46
CA THR A 53 -1.45 -9.87 -4.04
C THR A 53 -1.59 -8.73 -3.05
N ALA A 54 -1.23 -7.52 -3.48
CA ALA A 54 -1.50 -6.29 -2.74
C ALA A 54 -2.84 -5.69 -3.19
N TYR A 55 -3.69 -5.30 -2.24
CA TYR A 55 -5.00 -4.71 -2.52
C TYR A 55 -5.00 -3.22 -2.16
N GLY A 56 -4.91 -2.35 -3.17
CA GLY A 56 -4.97 -0.89 -2.97
C GLY A 56 -6.40 -0.38 -2.73
N ARG A 57 -6.52 0.74 -2.01
CA ARG A 57 -7.77 1.52 -1.90
C ARG A 57 -7.48 3.00 -1.69
N VAL A 58 -8.17 3.83 -2.46
CA VAL A 58 -8.29 5.27 -2.22
C VAL A 58 -9.63 5.50 -1.50
N PRO A 59 -9.65 6.05 -0.27
CA PRO A 59 -10.90 6.47 0.38
C PRO A 59 -11.62 7.54 -0.43
N ALA A 60 -12.94 7.41 -0.58
CA ALA A 60 -13.79 8.40 -1.24
C ALA A 60 -13.97 9.65 -0.37
N GLY A 61 -14.30 10.78 -1.01
CA GLY A 61 -14.61 12.03 -0.31
C GLY A 61 -13.40 12.88 0.10
N GLN A 62 -12.22 12.59 -0.45
CA GLN A 62 -11.05 13.47 -0.29
C GLN A 62 -11.23 14.71 -1.17
N ASP A 63 -10.99 15.88 -0.60
CA ASP A 63 -11.06 17.17 -1.29
C ASP A 63 -9.71 17.47 -1.95
N THR A 64 -9.53 16.97 -3.16
CA THR A 64 -8.30 17.14 -3.95
C THR A 64 -8.66 17.58 -5.37
N PRO A 65 -7.84 18.44 -6.02
CA PRO A 65 -8.07 18.83 -7.40
C PRO A 65 -8.19 17.63 -8.35
N ALA A 66 -8.95 17.80 -9.44
CA ALA A 66 -8.99 16.81 -10.50
C ALA A 66 -7.62 16.73 -11.20
N GLY A 67 -7.05 15.54 -11.30
CA GLY A 67 -5.73 15.35 -11.91
C GLY A 67 -5.16 13.97 -11.66
N SER A 68 -3.94 13.77 -12.16
CA SER A 68 -3.17 12.55 -11.93
C SER A 68 -2.35 12.67 -10.65
N PHE A 69 -2.43 11.67 -9.78
CA PHE A 69 -1.61 11.56 -8.58
C PHE A 69 -0.76 10.30 -8.68
N THR A 70 0.52 10.38 -8.30
CA THR A 70 1.46 9.26 -8.37
C THR A 70 2.20 9.07 -7.05
N ASP A 71 2.54 7.82 -6.73
CA ASP A 71 3.43 7.45 -5.61
C ASP A 71 4.24 6.21 -6.01
N SER A 72 5.39 6.01 -5.36
CA SER A 72 6.23 4.83 -5.51
C SER A 72 6.30 4.05 -4.20
N VAL A 73 5.90 2.77 -4.26
CA VAL A 73 5.88 1.89 -3.08
C VAL A 73 6.97 0.85 -3.16
N THR A 74 7.86 0.84 -2.17
CA THR A 74 8.90 -0.17 -2.01
C THR A 74 8.40 -1.32 -1.13
N ALA A 75 8.51 -2.55 -1.63
CA ALA A 75 8.28 -3.77 -0.85
C ALA A 75 9.62 -4.45 -0.54
N THR A 76 9.91 -4.70 0.74
CA THR A 76 11.11 -5.41 1.18
C THR A 76 10.78 -6.84 1.54
N VAL A 77 11.56 -7.79 1.00
CA VAL A 77 11.43 -9.22 1.29
C VAL A 77 12.65 -9.66 2.09
N ASN A 78 12.39 -10.30 3.23
CA ASN A 78 13.42 -10.88 4.10
C ASN A 78 13.30 -12.42 4.06
N PHE A 79 14.43 -13.13 4.06
CA PHE A 79 14.55 -14.59 3.93
C PHE A 79 15.20 -15.22 5.15
#